data_AF-A0A8T3XT92-F1
#
_entry.id   AF-A0A8T3XT92-F1
#
_cell.length_a   1.000
_cell.length_b   1.000
_cell.length_c   1.000
_cell.angle_alpha   90.00
_cell.angle_beta   90.00
_cell.angle_gamma   90.00
#
_symmetry.space_group_name_H-M   'P 1'
#
loop_
_entity.id
_entity.type
_entity.pdbx_description
1 polymer ?
#
loop_
_entity_poly.entity_id
_entity_poly.type
_entity_poly.pdbx_seq_one_letter_code
_entity_poly.pdbx_strand_id
1 'polypeptide(L)' 'MRYIKPKRLKILMALFFGTAGWGIIYGLYGPNNPPIMIVFLGVINLCLGGLFGYVLLTQEPKLRDKRKE' A
#
# COMPACT_ATOMS: atom_id res chain seq x y z
N MET A 1 8.83 -12.55 -9.47
CA MET A 1 8.82 -11.08 -9.19
C MET A 1 10.22 -10.60 -8.87
N ARG A 2 10.62 -9.39 -9.29
CA ARG A 2 11.92 -8.82 -8.91
C ARG A 2 11.90 -8.49 -7.42
N TYR A 3 12.91 -8.92 -6.66
CA TYR A 3 13.02 -8.62 -5.23
C TYR A 3 13.08 -7.10 -5.01
N ILE A 4 12.15 -6.58 -4.20
CA ILE A 4 12.09 -5.18 -3.81
C ILE A 4 12.63 -5.06 -2.38
N LYS A 5 13.43 -4.05 -2.10
CA LYS A 5 13.94 -3.85 -0.73
C LYS A 5 12.74 -3.65 0.21
N PRO A 6 12.63 -4.40 1.33
CA PRO A 6 11.47 -4.35 2.23
C PRO A 6 11.22 -2.96 2.80
N LYS A 7 12.28 -2.15 3.01
CA LYS A 7 12.13 -0.74 3.41
C LYS A 7 11.30 0.08 2.43
N ARG A 8 11.55 -0.06 1.12
CA ARG A 8 10.79 0.68 0.09
C ARG A 8 9.35 0.20 0.02
N LEU A 9 9.13 -1.09 0.18
CA LEU A 9 7.80 -1.69 0.14
C LEU A 9 6.94 -1.29 1.35
N LYS A 10 7.54 -1.22 2.55
CA LYS A 10 6.87 -0.69 3.76
C LYS A 10 6.48 0.79 3.61
N ILE A 11 7.35 1.61 3.04
CA ILE A 11 7.05 3.04 2.78
C ILE A 11 5.88 3.15 1.78
N LEU A 12 5.92 2.37 0.70
CA LEU A 12 4.87 2.36 -0.31
C LEU A 12 3.53 1.93 0.28
N MET A 13 3.54 0.85 1.06
CA MET A 13 2.37 0.37 1.80
C MET A 13 1.79 1.45 2.72
N ALA A 14 2.63 2.11 3.52
CA ALA A 14 2.20 3.17 4.43
C ALA A 14 1.58 4.37 3.68
N LEU A 15 2.14 4.73 2.52
CA LEU A 15 1.62 5.81 1.69
C LEU A 15 0.23 5.48 1.13
N PHE A 16 0.05 4.25 0.62
CA PHE A 16 -1.24 3.78 0.12
C PHE A 16 -2.30 3.67 1.22
N PHE A 17 -1.98 3.11 2.38
CA PHE A 17 -2.93 3.05 3.51
C PHE A 17 -3.25 4.42 4.10
N GLY A 18 -2.25 5.31 4.23
CA GLY A 18 -2.47 6.67 4.73
C GLY A 18 -3.40 7.47 3.81
N THR A 19 -3.14 7.43 2.51
CA THR A 19 -3.99 8.09 1.51
C THR A 19 -5.37 7.44 1.39
N ALA A 20 -5.48 6.11 1.50
CA ALA A 20 -6.76 5.41 1.54
C ALA A 20 -7.61 5.85 2.75
N GLY A 21 -7.02 5.85 3.95
CA GLY A 21 -7.71 6.26 5.17
C GLY A 21 -8.19 7.72 5.09
N TRP A 22 -7.31 8.62 4.65
CA TRP A 22 -7.68 10.02 4.46
C TRP A 22 -8.80 10.19 3.42
N GLY A 23 -8.68 9.53 2.26
CA GLY A 23 -9.67 9.61 1.18
C GLY A 23 -11.04 9.08 1.60
N ILE A 24 -11.10 7.96 2.32
CA ILE A 24 -12.37 7.40 2.82
C ILE A 24 -13.00 8.33 3.87
N ILE A 25 -12.21 8.81 4.84
CA ILE A 25 -12.71 9.72 5.88
C ILE A 25 -13.24 11.01 5.26
N TYR A 26 -12.44 11.65 4.40
CA TYR A 26 -12.84 12.89 3.74
C TYR A 26 -14.03 12.67 2.79
N GLY A 27 -14.08 11.54 2.10
CA GLY A 27 -15.17 11.20 1.20
C GLY A 27 -16.51 10.90 1.90
N LEU A 28 -16.50 10.52 3.18
CA LEU A 28 -17.72 10.29 3.96
C LEU A 28 -18.13 11.50 4.81
N TYR A 29 -17.17 12.17 5.42
CA TYR A 29 -17.40 13.20 6.44
C TYR A 29 -17.01 14.61 5.97
N GLY A 30 -16.53 14.75 4.74
CA GLY A 30 -16.17 16.03 4.17
C GLY A 30 -17.37 16.96 4.00
N PRO A 31 -17.17 18.28 4.10
CA PRO A 31 -18.23 19.25 3.82
C PRO A 31 -18.58 19.27 2.33
N ASN A 32 -19.80 19.74 2.00
CA ASN A 32 -20.28 19.99 0.63
C ASN A 32 -20.57 18.74 -0.24
N ASN A 33 -21.10 17.65 0.33
CA ASN A 33 -21.37 16.41 -0.41
C ASN A 33 -20.14 15.96 -1.22
N PRO A 34 -19.06 15.57 -0.53
CA PRO A 34 -17.85 15.11 -1.19
C PRO A 34 -18.19 14.01 -2.22
N PRO A 35 -17.60 14.08 -3.43
CA PRO A 35 -17.96 13.16 -4.48
C PRO A 35 -17.65 11.72 -4.06
N ILE A 36 -18.60 10.81 -4.30
CA ILE A 36 -18.48 9.37 -3.98
C ILE A 36 -17.23 8.74 -4.59
N MET A 37 -16.71 9.36 -5.67
CA MET A 37 -15.47 9.00 -6.33
C MET A 37 -14.25 9.08 -5.40
N ILE A 38 -14.23 9.96 -4.40
CA ILE A 38 -13.14 10.06 -3.41
C ILE A 38 -13.11 8.81 -2.53
N VAL A 39 -14.28 8.35 -2.09
CA VAL A 39 -14.40 7.10 -1.31
C VAL A 39 -13.95 5.92 -2.17
N PHE A 40 -14.39 5.87 -3.43
CA PHE A 40 -14.01 4.83 -4.36
C PHE A 40 -12.49 4.79 -4.61
N LEU A 41 -11.87 5.97 -4.81
CA LEU A 41 -10.40 6.11 -4.90
C LEU A 41 -9.70 5.67 -3.61
N GLY A 42 -10.27 5.98 -2.45
CA GLY A 42 -9.77 5.52 -1.15
C GLY A 42 -9.80 4.00 -1.03
N VAL A 43 -10.88 3.34 -1.46
CA VAL A 43 -10.99 1.88 -1.49
C VAL A 43 -9.97 1.26 -2.46
N ILE A 44 -9.76 1.85 -3.64
CA ILE A 44 -8.72 1.37 -4.58
C ILE A 44 -7.33 1.46 -3.94
N ASN A 45 -7.01 2.57 -3.27
CA ASN A 45 -5.74 2.71 -2.55
C ASN A 45 -5.60 1.73 -1.39
N LEU A 46 -6.71 1.38 -0.71
CA LEU A 46 -6.72 0.35 0.32
C LEU A 46 -6.35 -1.02 -0.27
N CYS A 47 -6.93 -1.39 -1.42
CA CYS A 47 -6.61 -2.62 -2.13
C CYS A 47 -5.15 -2.65 -2.59
N LEU A 48 -4.63 -1.54 -3.13
CA LEU A 48 -3.22 -1.42 -3.52
C LEU A 48 -2.29 -1.57 -2.30
N GLY A 49 -2.61 -0.91 -1.19
CA GLY A 49 -1.89 -1.08 0.07
C GLY A 49 -1.86 -2.54 0.54
N GLY A 50 -3.01 -3.21 0.49
CA GLY A 50 -3.13 -4.65 0.79
C GLY A 50 -2.29 -5.53 -0.15
N LEU A 51 -2.28 -5.23 -1.44
CA LEU A 51 -1.46 -5.94 -2.43
C LEU A 51 0.03 -5.78 -2.15
N PHE A 52 0.50 -4.58 -1.81
CA PHE A 52 1.89 -4.36 -1.41
C PHE A 52 2.24 -5.03 -0.08
N GLY A 53 1.29 -5.12 0.86
CA GLY A 53 1.43 -5.91 2.08
C GLY A 53 1.56 -7.41 1.78
N TYR A 54 0.73 -7.94 0.88
CA TYR A 54 0.83 -9.33 0.41
C TYR A 54 2.19 -9.61 -0.24
N VAL A 55 2.67 -8.71 -1.10
CA VAL A 55 4.01 -8.81 -1.70
C VAL A 55 5.10 -8.75 -0.64
N LEU A 56 4.95 -7.94 0.41
CA LEU A 56 5.93 -7.86 1.51
C LEU A 56 6.01 -9.17 2.29
N LEU A 57 4.88 -9.85 2.50
CA LEU A 57 4.81 -11.11 3.23
C LEU A 57 5.28 -12.31 2.39
N THR A 58 5.03 -12.29 1.08
CA THR A 58 5.34 -13.40 0.16
C THR A 58 6.67 -13.25 -0.58
N GLN A 59 7.32 -12.09 -0.50
CA GLN A 59 8.67 -11.91 -1.05
C GLN A 59 9.67 -12.72 -0.23
N GLU A 60 10.09 -13.86 -0.79
CA GLU A 60 11.26 -14.56 -0.30
C GLU A 60 12.50 -13.65 -0.48
N PRO A 61 13.30 -13.41 0.58
CA PRO A 61 14.58 -12.76 0.41
C PRO A 61 15.36 -13.58 -0.61
N LYS A 62 15.92 -12.93 -1.64
CA LYS A 62 16.99 -13.55 -2.42
C LYS A 62 18.00 -14.01 -1.39
N LEU A 63 18.05 -15.31 -1.11
CA LEU A 63 19.04 -15.92 -0.24
C LEU A 63 20.36 -15.31 -0.68
N ARG A 64 20.97 -14.53 0.21
CA ARG A 64 22.33 -14.04 0.03
C ARG A 64 23.11 -15.30 -0.26
N ASP A 65 23.56 -15.43 -1.51
CA ASP A 65 24.28 -16.59 -2.00
C ASP A 65 25.39 -16.86 -0.99
N LYS A 66 25.24 -17.90 -0.16
CA LYS A 66 26.20 -18.25 0.90
C LYS A 66 27.51 -18.80 0.31
N ARG A 67 27.65 -18.80 -1.01
CA ARG A 67 28.86 -19.20 -1.76
C ARG A 67 30.02 -18.19 -1.72
N LYS A 68 29.92 -17.12 -0.92
CA LYS A 68 31.02 -16.19 -0.67
C LYS A 68 31.14 -15.91 0.83
N GLU A 69 31.48 -16.93 1.60
CA GLU A 69 32.26 -16.81 2.83
C GLU A 69 33.40 -17.82 2.79
#